data_AF-A0A1Q3M7R1-F1
#
_entry.id   AF-A0A1Q3M7R1-F1
#
_cell.length_a   1.000
_cell.length_b   1.000
_cell.length_c   1.000
_cell.angle_alpha   90.00
_cell.angle_beta   90.00
_cell.angle_gamma   90.00
#
_symmetry.space_group_name_H-M   'P 1'
#
loop_
_entity.id
_entity.type
_entity.pdbx_description
1 polymer ?
#
loop_
_entity_poly.entity_id
_entity_poly.type
_entity_poly.pdbx_seq_one_letter_code
_entity_poly.pdbx_strand_id
1 'polypeptide(L)'
;MRNTNRYILAFSFLILFITFILGKTGYNAVPEILYKPQDKTTAEKPQSQNEDKKTRYPVKKTQIESYNDVGKKSPIDLRDPSNVKTEIVYDTQNNCYIFRTKVGEEVIETPYVMDSGEFMEYSKRQQMADYFKLKNKELAQKGGKPGDDFSLKDIHVNLGPAEKIFGPGGVRIKTQGSIELSSGMKRTSIDNPALSQNSRTKTLFDFDEKIQLRANASVGDKMNFNLNYDTQATFDFDSKKVKLAYEGKEDEIVKHLEAGNVSMTTTNSLINGGASLFGIKADLQFGKLRVNAIVAQQESQTKSVNSKGGVQTTPFEITVDQYDANQHFFLNEYFRDIYEKSVSSLPYVKSGITINRIEVWVTNKRGNYDQARNVVAFADMGEKDHINNSIWSATTASPQPQNNANNLYSTIKSTYPAARDISQVTATFSGIMASGQDYEKMESARLMSPSEYIVNTKLGYISLKSKLQSDEVLAVAYEYKLDGSTYQVGEFSADVSASYNSSNSDPAAASGALFLKLVKPASLSPNSYLWNLMMKNVYSLGSSQIQPTNFLLNIAYQNDTTGTTYVNYLSEGKIAGKQLLKVMNLDRLDSKQNANPDGKFDFIDGYTVLPSL
;
A
#
# COMPACT_ATOMS: atom_id res chain seq x y z
N MET A 1 -37.33 -54.13 3.53
CA MET A 1 -37.31 -53.15 4.65
C MET A 1 -36.21 -53.37 5.71
N ARG A 2 -35.52 -54.53 5.79
CA ARG A 2 -34.47 -54.78 6.80
C ARG A 2 -33.08 -54.16 6.49
N ASN A 3 -32.80 -53.80 5.24
CA ASN A 3 -31.50 -53.21 4.84
C ASN A 3 -31.46 -51.68 4.94
N THR A 4 -32.60 -50.99 4.81
CA THR A 4 -32.67 -49.53 4.86
C THR A 4 -32.32 -48.97 6.25
N ASN A 5 -32.70 -49.69 7.32
CA ASN A 5 -32.39 -49.29 8.70
C ASN A 5 -30.90 -49.41 9.06
N ARG A 6 -30.12 -50.20 8.32
CA ARG A 6 -28.67 -50.37 8.58
C ARG A 6 -27.85 -49.19 8.07
N TYR A 7 -28.25 -48.55 6.97
CA TYR A 7 -27.58 -47.38 6.43
C TYR A 7 -27.93 -46.10 7.20
N ILE A 8 -29.16 -45.99 7.72
CA ILE A 8 -29.57 -44.87 8.58
C ILE A 8 -28.78 -44.84 9.89
N LEU A 9 -28.56 -46.01 10.51
CA LEU A 9 -27.74 -46.14 11.73
C LEU A 9 -26.25 -45.79 11.51
N ALA A 10 -25.69 -46.15 10.35
CA ALA A 10 -24.32 -45.77 10.00
C ALA A 10 -24.17 -44.26 9.74
N PHE A 11 -25.19 -43.63 9.13
CA PHE A 11 -25.23 -42.19 8.89
C PHE A 11 -25.39 -41.39 10.19
N SER A 12 -26.19 -41.88 11.15
CA SER A 12 -26.31 -41.29 12.49
C SER A 12 -25.01 -41.38 13.30
N PHE A 13 -24.25 -42.47 13.17
CA PHE A 13 -22.93 -42.61 13.81
C PHE A 13 -21.88 -41.65 13.22
N LEU A 14 -21.94 -41.39 11.90
CA LEU A 14 -21.06 -40.43 11.21
C LEU A 14 -21.30 -38.99 11.71
N ILE A 15 -22.56 -38.61 11.90
CA ILE A 15 -22.94 -37.27 12.41
C ILE A 15 -22.49 -37.10 13.87
N LEU A 16 -22.65 -38.13 14.70
CA LEU A 16 -22.26 -38.09 16.12
C LEU A 16 -20.73 -38.00 16.30
N PHE A 17 -19.96 -38.63 15.42
CA PHE A 17 -18.50 -38.58 15.41
C PHE A 17 -17.97 -37.20 14.98
N ILE A 18 -18.64 -36.52 14.03
CA ILE A 18 -18.29 -35.14 13.65
C ILE A 18 -18.55 -34.14 14.79
N THR A 19 -19.65 -34.29 15.53
CA THR A 19 -19.95 -33.39 16.66
C THR A 19 -18.98 -33.53 17.83
N PHE A 20 -18.34 -34.68 18.02
CA PHE A 20 -17.38 -34.90 19.10
C PHE A 20 -15.99 -34.28 18.81
N ILE A 21 -15.62 -34.16 17.52
CA ILE A 21 -14.33 -33.58 17.11
C ILE A 21 -14.37 -32.04 17.12
N LEU A 22 -15.51 -31.40 16.83
CA LEU A 22 -15.64 -29.95 16.85
C LEU A 22 -15.91 -29.32 18.24
N GLY A 23 -16.26 -30.12 19.25
CA GLY A 23 -16.75 -29.61 20.55
C GLY A 23 -15.69 -29.23 21.60
N LYS A 24 -14.38 -29.30 21.31
CA LYS A 24 -13.31 -29.11 22.32
C LYS A 24 -12.39 -27.89 22.14
N THR A 25 -12.77 -26.90 21.35
CA THR A 25 -12.05 -25.62 21.27
C THR A 25 -12.96 -24.48 21.70
N GLY A 26 -12.97 -24.17 23.00
CA GLY A 26 -13.78 -23.09 23.54
C GLY A 26 -13.60 -22.89 25.04
N TYR A 27 -12.41 -22.45 25.46
CA TYR A 27 -12.22 -21.86 26.78
C TYR A 27 -11.66 -20.45 26.60
N ASN A 28 -12.50 -19.44 26.90
CA ASN A 28 -12.13 -18.03 26.90
C ASN A 28 -11.24 -17.72 28.12
N ALA A 29 -10.05 -17.16 27.88
CA ALA A 29 -9.22 -16.57 28.91
C ALA A 29 -9.39 -15.04 28.89
N VAL A 30 -9.81 -14.45 30.01
CA VAL A 30 -9.90 -13.00 30.22
C VAL A 30 -8.55 -12.49 30.71
N PRO A 31 -7.95 -11.42 30.15
CA PRO A 31 -6.70 -10.88 30.64
C PRO A 31 -6.93 -9.87 31.77
N GLU A 32 -6.22 -10.04 32.88
CA GLU A 32 -6.19 -9.13 34.02
C GLU A 32 -5.06 -8.09 33.86
N ILE A 33 -5.36 -6.83 34.21
CA ILE A 33 -4.55 -5.65 33.96
C ILE A 33 -3.37 -5.58 34.95
N LEU A 34 -2.14 -5.44 34.44
CA LEU A 34 -0.93 -5.29 35.26
C LEU A 34 -0.61 -3.82 35.54
N TYR A 35 -0.77 -3.40 36.80
CA TYR A 35 -0.26 -2.12 37.32
C TYR A 35 1.24 -2.25 37.66
N LYS A 36 2.03 -1.21 37.35
CA LYS A 36 3.48 -1.11 37.66
C LYS A 36 3.71 -0.08 38.78
N PRO A 37 4.48 -0.40 39.83
CA PRO A 37 5.04 0.61 40.73
C PRO A 37 6.33 1.23 40.17
N GLN A 38 6.59 2.49 40.54
CA GLN A 38 7.81 3.24 40.25
C GLN A 38 8.87 3.05 41.33
N ASP A 39 10.14 3.08 40.89
CA ASP A 39 11.34 3.13 41.73
C ASP A 39 11.32 4.28 42.74
N LYS A 40 11.66 3.97 43.99
CA LYS A 40 12.14 4.97 44.96
C LYS A 40 13.49 4.56 45.53
N THR A 41 14.43 5.45 45.22
CA THR A 41 15.73 5.79 45.78
C THR A 41 16.10 5.16 47.13
N THR A 42 17.22 4.43 47.10
CA THR A 42 18.00 3.94 48.23
C THR A 42 18.48 5.08 49.12
N ALA A 43 18.26 4.97 50.44
CA ALA A 43 18.97 5.73 51.46
C ALA A 43 19.79 4.77 52.33
N GLU A 44 21.10 4.97 52.37
CA GLU A 44 22.03 4.25 53.24
C GLU A 44 21.98 4.75 54.69
N LYS A 45 22.10 3.82 55.65
CA LYS A 45 23.07 3.78 56.78
C LYS A 45 22.61 2.80 57.87
N PRO A 46 23.46 2.37 58.82
CA PRO A 46 24.91 2.16 58.80
C PRO A 46 25.31 0.73 59.25
N GLN A 47 26.48 0.26 58.81
CA GLN A 47 27.08 -1.01 59.22
C GLN A 47 27.47 -1.02 60.71
N SER A 48 27.05 -2.06 61.44
CA SER A 48 27.77 -2.54 62.63
C SER A 48 28.58 -3.78 62.27
N GLN A 49 29.89 -3.71 62.52
CA GLN A 49 30.86 -4.77 62.30
C GLN A 49 30.61 -5.97 63.23
N ASN A 50 30.47 -7.15 62.62
CA ASN A 50 31.00 -8.41 63.11
C ASN A 50 31.15 -9.33 61.89
N GLU A 51 32.38 -9.42 61.37
CA GLU A 51 32.74 -10.32 60.27
C GLU A 51 32.86 -11.75 60.79
N ASP A 52 31.75 -12.50 60.76
CA ASP A 52 31.81 -13.95 60.75
C ASP A 52 32.13 -14.45 59.33
N LYS A 53 33.13 -15.32 59.23
CA LYS A 53 33.68 -15.92 58.00
C LYS A 53 32.56 -16.31 57.00
N LYS A 54 32.54 -15.70 55.80
CA LYS A 54 31.68 -16.16 54.69
C LYS A 54 32.00 -17.60 54.33
N THR A 55 31.07 -18.52 54.62
CA THR A 55 31.19 -19.93 54.24
C THR A 55 31.08 -20.08 52.71
N ARG A 56 31.77 -21.07 52.13
CA ARG A 56 31.72 -21.37 50.67
C ARG A 56 30.30 -21.69 50.18
N TYR A 57 29.47 -22.23 51.08
CA TYR A 57 28.04 -22.40 50.91
C TYR A 57 27.33 -21.70 52.08
N PRO A 58 26.77 -20.49 51.88
CA PRO A 58 26.01 -19.83 52.92
C PRO A 58 24.69 -20.57 53.14
N VAL A 59 24.40 -20.93 54.39
CA VAL A 59 23.11 -21.48 54.80
C VAL A 59 22.14 -20.32 54.93
N LYS A 60 20.92 -20.47 54.41
CA LYS A 60 19.87 -19.46 54.60
C LYS A 60 19.57 -19.29 56.09
N LYS A 61 19.38 -18.04 56.52
CA LYS A 61 18.87 -17.74 57.86
C LYS A 61 17.46 -18.32 58.02
N THR A 62 17.19 -18.96 59.15
CA THR A 62 15.84 -19.42 59.52
C THR A 62 14.88 -18.26 59.81
N GLN A 63 15.41 -17.05 59.90
CA GLN A 63 14.70 -15.81 60.22
C GLN A 63 14.62 -14.90 59.00
N ILE A 64 13.58 -14.07 58.96
CA ILE A 64 13.38 -13.04 57.93
C ILE A 64 13.77 -11.71 58.57
N GLU A 65 14.91 -11.14 58.15
CA GLU A 65 15.39 -9.84 58.64
C GLU A 65 15.21 -8.74 57.58
N SER A 66 15.19 -9.13 56.30
CA SER A 66 15.08 -8.21 55.17
C SER A 66 14.17 -8.76 54.07
N TYR A 67 13.71 -7.88 53.17
CA TYR A 67 12.95 -8.27 51.98
C TYR A 67 13.68 -9.33 51.12
N ASN A 68 15.03 -9.30 51.10
CA ASN A 68 15.85 -10.25 50.35
C ASN A 68 15.85 -11.67 50.91
N ASP A 69 15.49 -11.84 52.19
CA ASP A 69 15.37 -13.17 52.82
C ASP A 69 14.05 -13.85 52.48
N VAL A 70 13.08 -13.07 52.00
CA VAL A 70 11.74 -13.51 51.67
C VAL A 70 11.74 -14.19 50.31
N GLY A 71 11.30 -15.45 50.28
CA GLY A 71 11.15 -16.23 49.04
C GLY A 71 12.46 -16.76 48.46
N LYS A 72 13.60 -16.57 49.14
CA LYS A 72 14.89 -17.15 48.76
C LYS A 72 14.86 -18.66 49.06
N LYS A 73 14.84 -19.48 48.02
CA LYS A 73 14.96 -20.94 48.08
C LYS A 73 16.17 -21.34 47.25
N SER A 74 17.29 -21.66 47.90
CA SER A 74 18.42 -22.30 47.22
C SER A 74 18.07 -23.78 46.96
N PRO A 75 18.36 -24.34 45.78
CA PRO A 75 18.20 -25.76 45.51
C PRO A 75 19.05 -26.65 46.42
N ILE A 76 20.13 -26.09 46.98
CA ILE A 76 21.09 -26.75 47.87
C ILE A 76 21.14 -25.91 49.14
N ASP A 77 20.27 -26.24 50.10
CA ASP A 77 20.21 -25.59 51.42
C ASP A 77 19.71 -26.59 52.47
N LEU A 78 19.96 -26.29 53.75
CA LEU A 78 19.41 -27.06 54.86
C LEU A 78 17.90 -26.81 54.97
N ARG A 79 17.14 -27.84 55.36
CA ARG A 79 15.73 -27.67 55.68
C ARG A 79 15.61 -26.98 57.05
N ASP A 80 14.69 -26.02 57.15
CA ASP A 80 14.36 -25.40 58.43
C ASP A 80 13.91 -26.49 59.44
N PRO A 81 14.35 -26.43 60.71
CA PRO A 81 13.91 -27.35 61.76
C PRO A 81 12.39 -27.36 61.91
N SER A 82 11.79 -28.52 62.19
CA SER A 82 10.33 -28.66 62.27
C SER A 82 9.65 -27.84 63.36
N ASN A 83 10.42 -27.41 64.38
CA ASN A 83 9.96 -26.55 65.46
C ASN A 83 9.99 -25.05 65.10
N VAL A 84 10.56 -24.64 63.96
CA VAL A 84 10.58 -23.25 63.50
C VAL A 84 9.44 -23.01 62.51
N LYS A 85 8.56 -22.05 62.78
CA LYS A 85 7.45 -21.68 61.87
C LYS A 85 7.33 -20.18 61.72
N THR A 86 7.10 -19.71 60.50
CA THR A 86 6.78 -18.31 60.22
C THR A 86 5.28 -18.15 59.99
N GLU A 87 4.63 -17.34 60.81
CA GLU A 87 3.21 -16.97 60.67
C GLU A 87 3.10 -15.52 60.17
N ILE A 88 2.10 -15.27 59.33
CA ILE A 88 1.84 -13.94 58.77
C ILE A 88 0.54 -13.43 59.37
N VAL A 89 0.62 -12.31 60.09
CA VAL A 89 -0.53 -11.68 60.75
C VAL A 89 -0.77 -10.32 60.09
N TYR A 90 -1.99 -10.07 59.63
CA TYR A 90 -2.38 -8.76 59.11
C TYR A 90 -2.72 -7.81 60.27
N ASP A 91 -2.08 -6.65 60.30
CA ASP A 91 -2.40 -5.56 61.21
C ASP A 91 -3.35 -4.56 60.53
N THR A 92 -4.61 -4.59 60.95
CA THR A 92 -5.68 -3.74 60.40
C THR A 92 -5.48 -2.25 60.71
N GLN A 93 -4.72 -1.90 61.75
CA GLN A 93 -4.53 -0.49 62.14
C GLN A 93 -3.42 0.17 61.33
N ASN A 94 -2.33 -0.55 61.04
CA ASN A 94 -1.17 -0.04 60.31
C ASN A 94 -1.14 -0.45 58.83
N ASN A 95 -2.14 -1.21 58.36
CA ASN A 95 -2.29 -1.74 57.00
C ASN A 95 -1.01 -2.46 56.49
N CYS A 96 -0.44 -3.30 57.35
CA CYS A 96 0.81 -4.00 57.10
C CYS A 96 0.69 -5.48 57.48
N TYR A 97 1.60 -6.30 56.93
CA TYR A 97 1.67 -7.73 57.20
C TYR A 97 2.90 -8.01 58.05
N ILE A 98 2.68 -8.60 59.23
CA ILE A 98 3.69 -8.88 60.25
C ILE A 98 4.09 -10.36 60.18
N PHE A 99 5.34 -10.63 59.83
CA PHE A 99 5.96 -11.95 59.79
C PHE A 99 6.55 -12.28 61.17
N ARG A 100 6.00 -13.30 61.83
CA ARG A 100 6.45 -13.77 63.15
C ARG A 100 7.09 -15.14 63.02
N THR A 101 8.38 -15.23 63.31
CA THR A 101 9.09 -16.53 63.39
C THR A 101 9.04 -17.04 64.82
N LYS A 102 8.39 -18.19 65.01
CA LYS A 102 8.20 -18.87 66.30
C LYS A 102 9.03 -20.15 66.38
N VAL A 103 9.57 -20.44 67.56
CA VAL A 103 10.04 -21.79 67.93
C VAL A 103 9.11 -22.33 69.00
N GLY A 104 8.36 -23.38 68.67
CA GLY A 104 7.22 -23.80 69.49
C GLY A 104 6.16 -22.69 69.55
N GLU A 105 5.85 -22.19 70.75
CA GLU A 105 4.90 -21.09 70.99
C GLU A 105 5.58 -19.73 71.20
N GLU A 106 6.90 -19.69 71.31
CA GLU A 106 7.65 -18.48 71.63
C GLU A 106 8.12 -17.76 70.36
N VAL A 107 7.88 -16.45 70.28
CA VAL A 107 8.39 -15.59 69.21
C VAL A 107 9.84 -15.24 69.55
N ILE A 108 10.75 -15.60 68.66
CA ILE A 108 12.19 -15.62 68.98
C ILE A 108 12.83 -14.24 68.76
N GLU A 109 12.20 -13.34 67.99
CA GLU A 109 12.80 -12.04 67.65
C GLU A 109 11.77 -11.01 67.13
N THR A 110 12.25 -9.81 66.83
CA THR A 110 11.48 -8.69 66.25
C THR A 110 10.82 -9.12 64.94
N PRO A 111 9.48 -9.00 64.81
CA PRO A 111 8.78 -9.34 63.59
C PRO A 111 9.20 -8.46 62.40
N TYR A 112 9.30 -9.07 61.22
CA TYR A 112 9.50 -8.33 59.97
C TYR A 112 8.14 -7.84 59.44
N VAL A 113 8.06 -6.58 59.02
CA VAL A 113 6.82 -5.95 58.57
C VAL A 113 6.93 -5.58 57.10
N MET A 114 5.94 -5.96 56.31
CA MET A 114 5.76 -5.51 54.93
C MET A 114 4.56 -4.60 54.82
N ASP A 115 4.62 -3.61 53.94
CA ASP A 115 3.41 -2.93 53.53
C ASP A 115 2.50 -3.83 52.66
N SER A 116 1.26 -3.39 52.43
CA SER A 116 0.31 -4.16 51.64
C SER A 116 0.74 -4.38 50.17
N GLY A 117 1.53 -3.49 49.59
CA GLY A 117 2.03 -3.60 48.21
C GLY A 117 3.15 -4.64 48.08
N GLU A 118 4.14 -4.57 48.98
CA GLU A 118 5.24 -5.52 49.10
C GLU A 118 4.71 -6.94 49.36
N PHE A 119 3.72 -7.08 50.25
CA PHE A 119 3.09 -8.37 50.52
C PHE A 119 2.36 -8.94 49.29
N MET A 120 1.70 -8.09 48.50
CA MET A 120 1.01 -8.51 47.28
C MET A 120 1.99 -9.07 46.24
N GLU A 121 3.12 -8.39 46.02
CA GLU A 121 4.18 -8.89 45.13
C GLU A 121 4.78 -10.21 45.63
N TYR A 122 5.04 -10.31 46.93
CA TYR A 122 5.49 -11.55 47.56
C TYR A 122 4.52 -12.71 47.32
N SER A 123 3.23 -12.50 47.59
CA SER A 123 2.17 -13.51 47.42
C SER A 123 2.07 -13.97 45.97
N LYS A 124 2.10 -13.03 45.01
CA LYS A 124 2.05 -13.33 43.57
C LYS A 124 3.23 -14.22 43.14
N ARG A 125 4.44 -13.89 43.58
CA ARG A 125 5.64 -14.69 43.27
C ARG A 125 5.55 -16.11 43.85
N GLN A 126 5.04 -16.24 45.07
CA GLN A 126 4.88 -17.54 45.74
C GLN A 126 3.83 -18.41 45.02
N GLN A 127 2.67 -17.85 44.66
CA GLN A 127 1.63 -18.55 43.90
C GLN A 127 2.12 -19.02 42.54
N MET A 128 2.89 -18.20 41.82
CA MET A 128 3.43 -18.55 40.51
C MET A 128 4.45 -19.70 40.61
N ALA A 129 5.33 -19.65 41.61
CA ALA A 129 6.28 -20.74 41.88
C ALA A 129 5.57 -22.06 42.23
N ASP A 130 4.52 -22.00 43.06
CA ASP A 130 3.74 -23.17 43.45
C ASP A 130 2.94 -23.74 42.26
N TYR A 131 2.39 -22.87 41.39
CA TYR A 131 1.74 -23.27 40.14
C TYR A 131 2.70 -24.04 39.21
N PHE A 132 3.91 -23.51 38.96
CA PHE A 132 4.89 -24.21 38.13
C PHE A 132 5.38 -25.50 38.78
N LYS A 133 5.51 -25.55 40.11
CA LYS A 133 5.88 -26.77 40.83
C LYS A 133 4.79 -27.85 40.71
N LEU A 134 3.52 -27.48 40.83
CA LEU A 134 2.38 -28.37 40.60
C LEU A 134 2.36 -28.87 39.16
N LYS A 135 2.56 -27.98 38.18
CA LYS A 135 2.58 -28.34 36.75
C LYS A 135 3.75 -29.28 36.41
N ASN A 136 4.94 -29.02 36.96
CA ASN A 136 6.09 -29.91 36.80
C ASN A 136 5.87 -31.27 37.48
N LYS A 137 5.19 -31.30 38.64
CA LYS A 137 4.82 -32.55 39.31
C LYS A 137 3.78 -33.33 38.50
N GLU A 138 2.81 -32.66 37.89
CA GLU A 138 1.81 -33.29 37.02
C GLU A 138 2.48 -33.89 35.77
N LEU A 139 3.42 -33.15 35.16
CA LEU A 139 4.24 -33.64 34.05
C LEU A 139 5.11 -34.84 34.46
N ALA A 140 5.70 -34.82 35.66
CA ALA A 140 6.52 -35.92 36.17
C ALA A 140 5.70 -37.16 36.58
N GLN A 141 4.52 -36.97 37.18
CA GLN A 141 3.60 -38.06 37.56
C GLN A 141 2.93 -38.72 36.36
N LYS A 142 2.80 -38.00 35.24
CA LYS A 142 2.30 -38.54 33.97
C LYS A 142 3.26 -39.54 33.30
N GLY A 143 4.44 -39.85 33.89
CA GLY A 143 5.20 -41.09 33.66
C GLY A 143 5.61 -41.42 32.21
N GLY A 144 5.31 -40.56 31.24
CA GLY A 144 5.58 -40.78 29.84
C GLY A 144 7.05 -40.51 29.54
N LYS A 145 7.72 -41.50 28.94
CA LYS A 145 9.00 -41.29 28.26
C LYS A 145 8.86 -40.06 27.34
N PRO A 146 9.81 -39.12 27.32
CA PRO A 146 9.77 -38.02 26.36
C PRO A 146 9.96 -38.62 24.95
N GLY A 147 8.89 -38.85 24.20
CA GLY A 147 9.01 -39.31 22.82
C GLY A 147 7.77 -39.94 22.15
N ASP A 148 6.95 -40.74 22.84
CA ASP A 148 6.01 -41.64 22.13
C ASP A 148 4.52 -41.24 22.15
N ASP A 149 4.04 -40.47 23.13
CA ASP A 149 2.58 -40.20 23.25
C ASP A 149 2.04 -39.05 22.38
N PHE A 150 2.91 -38.34 21.64
CA PHE A 150 2.51 -37.22 20.75
C PHE A 150 3.12 -37.31 19.34
N SER A 151 3.33 -38.52 18.82
CA SER A 151 3.63 -38.67 17.39
C SER A 151 2.34 -38.47 16.58
N LEU A 152 2.11 -37.24 16.11
CA LEU A 152 1.05 -36.92 15.14
C LEU A 152 1.30 -37.54 13.75
N LYS A 153 2.40 -38.26 13.57
CA LYS A 153 2.91 -38.60 12.24
C LYS A 153 2.22 -39.82 11.63
N ASP A 154 1.85 -40.83 12.40
CA ASP A 154 1.23 -42.07 11.87
C ASP A 154 0.38 -42.83 12.91
N ILE A 155 -0.93 -42.56 12.97
CA ILE A 155 -1.89 -43.29 13.85
C ILE A 155 -2.55 -44.42 13.05
N HIS A 156 -2.51 -45.65 13.60
CA HIS A 156 -3.16 -46.83 13.04
C HIS A 156 -4.19 -47.41 14.04
N VAL A 157 -5.47 -47.42 13.67
CA VAL A 157 -6.55 -47.99 14.52
C VAL A 157 -7.32 -49.06 13.75
N ASN A 158 -7.58 -50.19 14.41
CA ASN A 158 -8.27 -51.33 13.80
C ASN A 158 -9.79 -51.10 13.76
N LEU A 159 -10.44 -51.40 12.63
CA LEU A 159 -11.81 -50.94 12.31
C LEU A 159 -12.93 -51.88 12.81
N GLY A 160 -12.63 -53.09 13.25
CA GLY A 160 -13.62 -54.03 13.79
C GLY A 160 -14.80 -54.27 12.82
N PRO A 161 -16.08 -54.22 13.27
CA PRO A 161 -17.26 -54.47 12.42
C PRO A 161 -17.42 -53.53 11.21
N ALA A 162 -16.76 -52.36 11.23
CA ALA A 162 -16.83 -51.35 10.18
C ALA A 162 -16.03 -51.72 8.91
N GLU A 163 -15.15 -52.72 8.98
CA GLU A 163 -14.41 -53.26 7.81
C GLU A 163 -15.34 -53.79 6.71
N LYS A 164 -16.58 -54.22 7.04
CA LYS A 164 -17.57 -54.65 6.04
C LYS A 164 -18.09 -53.50 5.16
N ILE A 165 -17.96 -52.26 5.61
CA ILE A 165 -18.48 -51.07 4.92
C ILE A 165 -17.34 -50.31 4.23
N PHE A 166 -16.19 -50.18 4.90
CA PHE A 166 -15.03 -49.39 4.45
C PHE A 166 -13.87 -50.22 3.89
N GLY A 167 -13.96 -51.55 3.97
CA GLY A 167 -12.95 -52.52 3.52
C GLY A 167 -11.74 -52.67 4.45
N PRO A 168 -10.79 -53.55 4.10
CA PRO A 168 -9.64 -53.86 4.93
C PRO A 168 -8.63 -52.71 4.94
N GLY A 169 -7.90 -52.51 6.05
CA GLY A 169 -6.78 -51.56 6.10
C GLY A 169 -6.77 -50.56 7.27
N GLY A 170 -7.79 -50.58 8.15
CA GLY A 170 -7.82 -49.74 9.34
C GLY A 170 -7.93 -48.23 9.04
N VAL A 171 -7.87 -47.42 10.08
CA VAL A 171 -7.71 -45.96 9.97
C VAL A 171 -6.22 -45.65 9.92
N ARG A 172 -5.76 -44.94 8.87
CA ARG A 172 -4.37 -44.47 8.74
C ARG A 172 -4.36 -42.96 8.56
N ILE A 173 -3.65 -42.24 9.42
CA ILE A 173 -3.55 -40.77 9.36
C ILE A 173 -2.09 -40.38 9.17
N LYS A 174 -1.78 -39.66 8.09
CA LYS A 174 -0.46 -39.09 7.79
C LYS A 174 -0.54 -37.57 7.84
N THR A 175 0.25 -36.95 8.71
CA THR A 175 0.34 -35.48 8.79
C THR A 175 1.75 -35.01 8.44
N GLN A 176 1.83 -33.90 7.71
CA GLN A 176 3.08 -33.31 7.24
C GLN A 176 2.95 -31.79 7.26
N GLY A 177 4.06 -31.10 7.53
CA GLY A 177 4.11 -29.64 7.50
C GLY A 177 4.73 -29.01 8.75
N SER A 178 4.50 -27.72 8.92
CA SER A 178 5.01 -26.91 10.02
C SER A 178 3.92 -26.01 10.60
N ILE A 179 4.06 -25.73 11.89
CA ILE A 179 3.21 -24.79 12.62
C ILE A 179 4.18 -23.88 13.38
N GLU A 180 4.20 -22.61 13.02
CA GLU A 180 4.94 -21.56 13.71
C GLU A 180 3.92 -20.60 14.32
N LEU A 181 4.01 -20.43 15.63
CA LEU A 181 3.18 -19.52 16.40
C LEU A 181 4.09 -18.48 17.04
N SER A 182 3.87 -17.21 16.72
CA SER A 182 4.56 -16.08 17.33
C SER A 182 3.57 -15.36 18.24
N SER A 183 3.98 -15.13 19.48
CA SER A 183 3.21 -14.34 20.43
C SER A 183 4.13 -13.35 21.13
N GLY A 184 3.70 -12.09 21.20
CA GLY A 184 4.46 -11.00 21.77
C GLY A 184 3.55 -9.92 22.35
N MET A 185 4.15 -8.97 23.05
CA MET A 185 3.47 -7.76 23.50
C MET A 185 4.18 -6.57 22.88
N LYS A 186 3.48 -5.85 22.00
CA LYS A 186 4.02 -4.68 21.30
C LYS A 186 3.55 -3.42 21.99
N ARG A 187 4.49 -2.66 22.56
CA ARG A 187 4.24 -1.34 23.12
C ARG A 187 4.83 -0.27 22.21
N THR A 188 4.00 0.59 21.65
CA THR A 188 4.43 1.74 20.85
C THR A 188 4.14 3.02 21.62
N SER A 189 5.14 3.89 21.73
CA SER A 189 5.02 5.23 22.31
C SER A 189 5.35 6.27 21.25
N ILE A 190 4.49 7.27 21.09
CA ILE A 190 4.67 8.39 20.17
C ILE A 190 4.57 9.68 20.96
N ASP A 191 5.66 10.44 21.01
CA ASP A 191 5.75 11.72 21.71
C ASP A 191 5.25 12.87 20.82
N ASN A 192 4.03 12.74 20.30
CA ASN A 192 3.37 13.80 19.56
C ASN A 192 2.42 14.57 20.49
N PRO A 193 2.69 15.86 20.79
CA PRO A 193 1.85 16.66 21.67
C PRO A 193 0.43 16.88 21.13
N ALA A 194 0.23 16.80 19.80
CA ALA A 194 -1.09 16.90 19.17
C ALA A 194 -2.00 15.68 19.46
N LEU A 195 -1.42 14.56 19.90
CA LEU A 195 -2.19 13.40 20.37
C LEU A 195 -2.49 13.54 21.86
N SER A 196 -3.71 13.15 22.26
CA SER A 196 -4.08 13.01 23.69
C SER A 196 -3.13 12.08 24.42
N GLN A 197 -2.83 12.34 25.71
CA GLN A 197 -1.92 11.53 26.54
C GLN A 197 -2.23 10.02 26.47
N ASN A 198 -3.53 9.65 26.49
CA ASN A 198 -3.98 8.26 26.42
C ASN A 198 -3.74 7.60 25.06
N SER A 199 -3.65 8.38 23.97
CA SER A 199 -3.41 7.86 22.62
C SER A 199 -1.92 7.79 22.25
N ARG A 200 -1.03 8.35 23.07
CA ARG A 200 0.43 8.36 22.86
C ARG A 200 1.08 7.01 23.13
N THR A 201 0.53 6.22 24.04
CA THR A 201 1.00 4.86 24.33
C THR A 201 -0.08 3.86 23.96
N LYS A 202 0.26 2.90 23.09
CA LYS A 202 -0.58 1.75 22.78
C LYS A 202 0.19 0.47 23.09
N THR A 203 -0.44 -0.42 23.84
CA THR A 203 0.07 -1.76 24.14
C THR A 203 -0.88 -2.76 23.51
N LEU A 204 -0.37 -3.60 22.61
CA LEU A 204 -1.14 -4.57 21.85
C LEU A 204 -0.53 -5.95 22.05
N PHE A 205 -1.39 -6.94 22.31
CA PHE A 205 -0.99 -8.33 22.20
C PHE A 205 -0.84 -8.65 20.71
N ASP A 206 0.35 -9.13 20.34
CA ASP A 206 0.73 -9.45 18.98
C ASP A 206 0.75 -10.97 18.85
N PHE A 207 0.00 -11.51 17.91
CA PHE A 207 -0.15 -12.96 17.74
C PHE A 207 -0.25 -13.30 16.26
N ASP A 208 0.78 -13.98 15.75
CA ASP A 208 0.89 -14.39 14.36
C ASP A 208 0.95 -15.92 14.25
N GLU A 209 0.10 -16.48 13.39
CA GLU A 209 0.07 -17.91 13.11
C GLU A 209 0.51 -18.20 11.66
N LYS A 210 1.55 -19.01 11.52
CA LYS A 210 1.99 -19.55 10.23
C LYS A 210 1.82 -21.07 10.25
N ILE A 211 0.72 -21.52 9.66
CA ILE A 211 0.35 -22.93 9.62
C ILE A 211 0.48 -23.40 8.17
N GLN A 212 1.35 -24.38 7.94
CA GLN A 212 1.44 -25.12 6.68
C GLN A 212 1.20 -26.58 7.01
N LEU A 213 -0.04 -27.06 6.90
CA LEU A 213 -0.45 -28.40 7.30
C LEU A 213 -1.02 -29.17 6.11
N ARG A 214 -0.51 -30.37 5.89
CA ARG A 214 -1.05 -31.38 4.98
C ARG A 214 -1.37 -32.64 5.77
N ALA A 215 -2.64 -33.00 5.86
CA ALA A 215 -3.10 -34.21 6.52
C ALA A 215 -3.87 -35.08 5.53
N ASN A 216 -3.49 -36.35 5.43
CA ASN A 216 -4.17 -37.34 4.63
C ASN A 216 -4.58 -38.50 5.55
N ALA A 217 -5.88 -38.72 5.67
CA ALA A 217 -6.46 -39.81 6.44
C ALA A 217 -7.16 -40.79 5.49
N SER A 218 -6.88 -42.08 5.61
CA SER A 218 -7.58 -43.13 4.89
C SER A 218 -8.26 -44.09 5.86
N VAL A 219 -9.43 -44.58 5.50
CA VAL A 219 -10.19 -45.57 6.30
C VAL A 219 -10.52 -46.74 5.38
N GLY A 220 -9.87 -47.88 5.64
CA GLY A 220 -9.93 -49.07 4.80
C GLY A 220 -9.38 -48.83 3.39
N ASP A 221 -10.06 -49.38 2.39
CA ASP A 221 -9.74 -49.23 0.96
C ASP A 221 -10.68 -48.23 0.24
N LYS A 222 -11.73 -47.73 0.91
CA LYS A 222 -12.78 -46.93 0.26
C LYS A 222 -12.86 -45.46 0.61
N MET A 223 -12.32 -45.01 1.75
CA MET A 223 -12.52 -43.62 2.19
C MET A 223 -11.17 -42.92 2.37
N ASN A 224 -11.07 -41.72 1.80
CA ASN A 224 -9.89 -40.87 1.86
C ASN A 224 -10.31 -39.44 2.21
N PHE A 225 -9.65 -38.84 3.18
CA PHE A 225 -9.84 -37.47 3.63
C PHE A 225 -8.50 -36.73 3.52
N ASN A 226 -8.46 -35.71 2.67
CA ASN A 226 -7.29 -34.87 2.46
C ASN A 226 -7.59 -33.46 2.96
N LEU A 227 -6.71 -32.92 3.79
CA LEU A 227 -6.75 -31.57 4.33
C LEU A 227 -5.42 -30.89 3.99
N ASN A 228 -5.48 -29.77 3.28
CA ASN A 228 -4.36 -28.85 3.08
C ASN A 228 -4.77 -27.48 3.61
N TYR A 229 -4.07 -27.03 4.65
CA TYR A 229 -4.31 -25.76 5.31
C TYR A 229 -3.02 -24.94 5.31
N ASP A 230 -3.03 -23.80 4.64
CA ASP A 230 -1.87 -22.93 4.49
C ASP A 230 -2.27 -21.47 4.75
N THR A 231 -1.84 -20.91 5.88
CA THR A 231 -2.13 -19.51 6.23
C THR A 231 -1.32 -18.50 5.42
N GLN A 232 -0.34 -18.95 4.63
CA GLN A 232 0.51 -18.10 3.80
C GLN A 232 0.15 -18.15 2.31
N ALA A 233 -0.90 -18.88 1.92
CA ALA A 233 -1.34 -18.94 0.54
C ALA A 233 -1.83 -17.57 0.03
N THR A 234 -1.39 -17.16 -1.16
CA THR A 234 -1.80 -15.90 -1.80
C THR A 234 -3.29 -15.87 -2.17
N PHE A 235 -3.87 -17.04 -2.46
CA PHE A 235 -5.26 -17.18 -2.86
C PHE A 235 -6.06 -17.99 -1.82
N ASP A 236 -7.28 -17.54 -1.51
CA ASP A 236 -8.11 -18.16 -0.48
C ASP A 236 -8.49 -19.62 -0.83
N PHE A 237 -8.68 -19.93 -2.12
CA PHE A 237 -8.95 -21.31 -2.57
C PHE A 237 -7.79 -22.29 -2.33
N ASP A 238 -6.56 -21.79 -2.17
CA ASP A 238 -5.38 -22.58 -1.83
C ASP A 238 -5.14 -22.66 -0.32
N SER A 239 -5.65 -21.68 0.44
CA SER A 239 -5.47 -21.59 1.89
C SER A 239 -6.15 -22.74 2.64
N LYS A 240 -7.29 -23.22 2.13
CA LYS A 240 -8.15 -24.22 2.78
C LYS A 240 -8.71 -25.19 1.76
N LYS A 241 -8.01 -26.31 1.56
CA LYS A 241 -8.53 -27.43 0.76
C LYS A 241 -8.91 -28.58 1.67
N VAL A 242 -10.17 -28.97 1.64
CA VAL A 242 -10.73 -30.12 2.33
C VAL A 242 -11.37 -31.02 1.29
N LYS A 243 -10.97 -32.27 1.20
CA LYS A 243 -11.56 -33.23 0.27
C LYS A 243 -11.78 -34.57 0.95
N LEU A 244 -13.04 -34.90 1.18
CA LEU A 244 -13.47 -36.26 1.50
C LEU A 244 -13.83 -36.97 0.19
N ALA A 245 -13.31 -38.17 -0.01
CA ALA A 245 -13.59 -39.00 -1.17
C ALA A 245 -13.94 -40.41 -0.72
N TYR A 246 -15.02 -40.95 -1.27
CA TYR A 246 -15.40 -42.34 -1.16
C TYR A 246 -15.32 -43.00 -2.54
N GLU A 247 -14.62 -44.11 -2.63
CA GLU A 247 -14.45 -44.92 -3.84
C GLU A 247 -15.17 -46.27 -3.65
N GLY A 248 -16.21 -46.49 -4.47
CA GLY A 248 -16.96 -47.74 -4.48
C GLY A 248 -16.27 -48.82 -5.32
N LYS A 249 -16.58 -50.09 -5.03
CA LYS A 249 -16.06 -51.23 -5.79
C LYS A 249 -16.72 -51.36 -7.17
N GLU A 250 -16.18 -52.24 -8.02
CA GLU A 250 -16.65 -52.45 -9.39
C GLU A 250 -18.16 -52.78 -9.48
N ASP A 251 -18.72 -53.45 -8.48
CA ASP A 251 -20.13 -53.85 -8.45
C ASP A 251 -21.07 -52.82 -7.78
N GLU A 252 -20.52 -51.70 -7.27
CA GLU A 252 -21.30 -50.70 -6.53
C GLU A 252 -21.87 -49.62 -7.46
N ILE A 253 -23.11 -49.18 -7.19
CA ILE A 253 -23.77 -48.12 -7.97
C ILE A 253 -23.05 -46.78 -7.76
N VAL A 254 -22.66 -46.47 -6.53
CA VAL A 254 -21.88 -45.28 -6.19
C VAL A 254 -20.44 -45.58 -6.55
N LYS A 255 -19.91 -44.90 -7.57
CA LYS A 255 -18.51 -45.04 -7.99
C LYS A 255 -17.60 -44.11 -7.22
N HIS A 256 -17.95 -42.82 -7.21
CA HIS A 256 -17.22 -41.82 -6.46
C HIS A 256 -18.21 -40.91 -5.74
N LEU A 257 -17.93 -40.59 -4.49
CA LEU A 257 -18.65 -39.54 -3.75
C LEU A 257 -17.60 -38.64 -3.11
N GLU A 258 -17.56 -37.39 -3.53
CA GLU A 258 -16.63 -36.38 -3.04
C GLU A 258 -17.38 -35.28 -2.28
N ALA A 259 -16.79 -34.76 -1.20
CA ALA A 259 -17.30 -33.62 -0.46
C ALA A 259 -16.16 -32.66 -0.09
N GLY A 260 -16.43 -31.36 -0.13
CA GLY A 260 -15.46 -30.28 0.05
C GLY A 260 -15.02 -29.69 -1.30
N ASN A 261 -13.71 -29.51 -1.51
CA ASN A 261 -13.16 -29.01 -2.76
C ASN A 261 -13.30 -30.06 -3.87
N VAL A 262 -14.24 -29.81 -4.78
CA VAL A 262 -14.58 -30.66 -5.92
C VAL A 262 -14.39 -29.90 -7.23
N SER A 263 -14.26 -30.64 -8.31
CA SER A 263 -14.24 -30.08 -9.67
C SER A 263 -15.10 -30.92 -10.60
N MET A 264 -15.69 -30.24 -11.58
CA MET A 264 -16.48 -30.88 -12.61
C MET A 264 -15.86 -30.57 -13.96
N THR A 265 -15.49 -31.61 -14.70
CA THR A 265 -15.13 -31.48 -16.11
C THR A 265 -16.27 -32.05 -16.94
N THR A 266 -16.74 -31.27 -17.89
CA THR A 266 -17.79 -31.64 -18.82
C THR A 266 -17.16 -31.97 -20.17
N THR A 267 -17.77 -32.88 -20.92
CA THR A 267 -17.33 -33.21 -22.29
C THR A 267 -17.86 -32.24 -23.34
N ASN A 268 -18.75 -31.31 -22.96
CA ASN A 268 -19.38 -30.33 -23.83
C ASN A 268 -18.66 -28.98 -23.73
N SER A 269 -18.17 -28.45 -24.85
CA SER A 269 -17.50 -27.15 -24.92
C SER A 269 -18.40 -25.94 -24.66
N LEU A 270 -19.73 -26.09 -24.78
CA LEU A 270 -20.71 -25.03 -24.51
C LEU A 270 -21.04 -24.87 -23.03
N ILE A 271 -20.83 -25.92 -22.23
CA ILE A 271 -21.10 -25.92 -20.79
C ILE A 271 -19.80 -26.28 -20.11
N ASN A 272 -18.98 -25.29 -19.77
CA ASN A 272 -17.76 -25.54 -19.01
C ASN A 272 -18.11 -25.87 -17.57
N GLY A 273 -17.70 -27.04 -17.08
CA GLY A 273 -17.81 -27.36 -15.66
C GLY A 273 -16.95 -26.42 -14.81
N GLY A 274 -17.46 -26.04 -13.65
CA GLY A 274 -16.73 -25.17 -12.72
C GLY A 274 -15.51 -25.86 -12.12
N ALA A 275 -14.39 -25.12 -12.04
CA ALA A 275 -13.20 -25.52 -11.31
C ALA A 275 -13.14 -24.82 -9.95
N SER A 276 -12.58 -25.50 -8.94
CA SER A 276 -12.46 -25.00 -7.58
C SER A 276 -13.82 -24.68 -6.94
N LEU A 277 -14.65 -25.71 -6.79
CA LEU A 277 -15.97 -25.63 -6.19
C LEU A 277 -15.94 -26.21 -4.77
N PHE A 278 -16.70 -25.65 -3.84
CA PHE A 278 -16.88 -26.25 -2.51
C PHE A 278 -18.29 -26.83 -2.38
N GLY A 279 -18.40 -28.16 -2.29
CA GLY A 279 -19.70 -28.83 -2.25
C GLY A 279 -19.61 -30.35 -2.30
N ILE A 280 -20.65 -30.98 -2.83
CA ILE A 280 -20.79 -32.44 -2.91
C ILE A 280 -20.89 -32.84 -4.37
N LYS A 281 -20.10 -33.84 -4.77
CA LYS A 281 -20.11 -34.45 -6.10
C LYS A 281 -20.34 -35.95 -5.98
N ALA A 282 -21.26 -36.49 -6.78
CA ALA A 282 -21.58 -37.90 -6.82
C ALA A 282 -21.50 -38.45 -8.26
N ASP A 283 -20.72 -39.50 -8.44
CA ASP A 283 -20.62 -40.30 -9.65
C ASP A 283 -21.34 -41.63 -9.45
N LEU A 284 -22.45 -41.80 -10.15
CA LEU A 284 -23.31 -42.98 -10.08
C LEU A 284 -23.28 -43.72 -11.42
N GLN A 285 -23.20 -45.05 -11.38
CA GLN A 285 -23.24 -45.89 -12.57
C GLN A 285 -24.32 -46.97 -12.44
N PHE A 286 -25.32 -46.88 -13.32
CA PHE A 286 -26.42 -47.84 -13.47
C PHE A 286 -26.22 -48.63 -14.78
N GLY A 287 -25.42 -49.70 -14.73
CA GLY A 287 -25.04 -50.45 -15.93
C GLY A 287 -24.26 -49.58 -16.91
N LYS A 288 -24.88 -49.22 -18.04
CA LYS A 288 -24.30 -48.34 -19.07
C LYS A 288 -24.58 -46.84 -18.85
N LEU A 289 -25.53 -46.49 -17.98
CA LEU A 289 -25.85 -45.10 -17.67
C LEU A 289 -24.89 -44.57 -16.59
N ARG A 290 -24.19 -43.47 -16.88
CA ARG A 290 -23.38 -42.74 -15.91
C ARG A 290 -24.06 -41.41 -15.59
N VAL A 291 -24.28 -41.15 -14.31
CA VAL A 291 -24.85 -39.89 -13.80
C VAL A 291 -23.79 -39.25 -12.91
N ASN A 292 -23.31 -38.08 -13.32
CA ASN A 292 -22.45 -37.24 -12.51
C ASN A 292 -23.27 -36.04 -12.06
N ALA A 293 -23.41 -35.87 -10.75
CA ALA A 293 -24.18 -34.80 -10.13
C ALA A 293 -23.27 -34.00 -9.19
N ILE A 294 -23.39 -32.67 -9.24
CA ILE A 294 -22.64 -31.76 -8.37
C ILE A 294 -23.57 -30.67 -7.83
N VAL A 295 -23.46 -30.41 -6.52
CA VAL A 295 -24.10 -29.28 -5.84
C VAL A 295 -23.01 -28.59 -5.04
N ALA A 296 -22.62 -27.39 -5.46
CA ALA A 296 -21.49 -26.70 -4.89
C ALA A 296 -21.61 -25.18 -5.03
N GLN A 297 -20.93 -24.48 -4.13
CA GLN A 297 -20.67 -23.05 -4.22
C GLN A 297 -19.39 -22.81 -5.03
N GLN A 298 -19.44 -21.88 -5.98
CA GLN A 298 -18.28 -21.51 -6.79
C GLN A 298 -17.47 -20.43 -6.07
N GLU A 299 -16.21 -20.76 -5.76
CA GLU A 299 -15.27 -19.88 -5.05
C GLU A 299 -14.28 -19.19 -6.02
N SER A 300 -14.55 -19.20 -7.33
CA SER A 300 -13.65 -18.67 -8.35
C SER A 300 -14.36 -17.79 -9.39
N GLN A 301 -13.71 -16.72 -9.83
CA GLN A 301 -14.19 -15.86 -10.92
C GLN A 301 -13.46 -16.21 -12.22
N THR A 302 -14.20 -16.55 -13.27
CA THR A 302 -13.62 -16.79 -14.59
C THR A 302 -13.26 -15.46 -15.24
N LYS A 303 -11.96 -15.21 -15.47
CA LYS A 303 -11.50 -14.13 -16.35
C LYS A 303 -11.08 -14.73 -17.69
N SER A 304 -11.75 -14.34 -18.76
CA SER A 304 -11.34 -14.70 -20.12
C SER A 304 -10.37 -13.64 -20.63
N VAL A 305 -9.19 -14.07 -21.07
CA VAL A 305 -8.20 -13.20 -21.71
C VAL A 305 -8.08 -13.65 -23.16
N ASN A 306 -8.43 -12.78 -24.09
CA ASN A 306 -8.32 -13.08 -25.51
C ASN A 306 -6.92 -12.70 -25.99
N SER A 307 -6.03 -13.68 -26.15
CA SER A 307 -4.69 -13.49 -26.71
C SER A 307 -4.66 -14.06 -28.12
N LYS A 308 -4.48 -13.20 -29.13
CA LYS A 308 -4.26 -13.62 -30.52
C LYS A 308 -2.76 -13.61 -30.80
N GLY A 309 -2.17 -14.78 -31.04
CA GLY A 309 -0.78 -14.90 -31.51
C GLY A 309 0.30 -14.57 -30.46
N GLY A 310 0.00 -14.71 -29.16
CA GLY A 310 0.97 -14.45 -28.08
C GLY A 310 1.17 -12.98 -27.72
N VAL A 311 0.46 -12.06 -28.38
CA VAL A 311 0.45 -10.62 -28.05
C VAL A 311 -0.81 -10.32 -27.25
N GLN A 312 -0.64 -9.79 -26.04
CA GLN A 312 -1.74 -9.28 -25.22
C GLN A 312 -2.07 -7.85 -25.67
N THR A 313 -3.30 -7.63 -26.13
CA THR A 313 -3.82 -6.29 -26.43
C THR A 313 -4.82 -5.89 -25.36
N THR A 314 -4.74 -4.65 -24.90
CA THR A 314 -5.69 -4.09 -23.92
C THR A 314 -6.56 -3.08 -24.65
N PRO A 315 -7.89 -3.29 -24.76
CA PRO A 315 -8.78 -2.29 -25.32
C PRO A 315 -8.83 -1.07 -24.40
N PHE A 316 -8.92 0.11 -24.99
CA PHE A 316 -9.11 1.38 -24.29
C PHE A 316 -10.23 2.17 -24.95
N GLU A 317 -10.92 2.98 -24.15
CA GLU A 317 -11.96 3.91 -24.60
C GLU A 317 -11.83 5.19 -23.77
N ILE A 318 -11.74 6.33 -24.45
CA ILE A 318 -11.53 7.65 -23.82
C ILE A 318 -12.49 8.63 -24.50
N THR A 319 -13.20 9.41 -23.69
CA THR A 319 -14.11 10.44 -24.21
C THR A 319 -13.35 11.73 -24.55
N VAL A 320 -13.87 12.52 -25.48
CA VAL A 320 -13.19 13.72 -26.01
C VAL A 320 -12.93 14.81 -24.96
N ASP A 321 -13.67 14.80 -23.86
CA ASP A 321 -13.51 15.72 -22.74
C ASP A 321 -12.47 15.25 -21.71
N GLN A 322 -12.01 14.00 -21.79
CA GLN A 322 -11.02 13.39 -20.87
C GLN A 322 -9.57 13.59 -21.34
N TYR A 323 -9.22 14.81 -21.73
CA TYR A 323 -7.83 15.17 -22.01
C TYR A 323 -7.00 15.33 -20.72
N ASP A 324 -5.68 15.23 -20.82
CA ASP A 324 -4.74 15.35 -19.69
C ASP A 324 -4.59 16.81 -19.22
N ALA A 325 -5.56 17.27 -18.42
CA ALA A 325 -5.54 18.61 -17.85
C ALA A 325 -4.39 18.80 -16.84
N ASN A 326 -3.83 20.02 -16.78
CA ASN A 326 -2.75 20.44 -15.87
C ASN A 326 -1.41 19.69 -16.03
N GLN A 327 -1.13 19.15 -17.21
CA GLN A 327 0.08 18.36 -17.46
C GLN A 327 0.90 18.84 -18.66
N HIS A 328 0.24 19.38 -19.69
CA HIS A 328 0.86 19.79 -20.94
C HIS A 328 0.64 21.28 -21.20
N PHE A 329 1.71 22.02 -21.43
CA PHE A 329 1.64 23.48 -21.58
C PHE A 329 2.58 24.00 -22.67
N PHE A 330 2.11 24.92 -23.49
CA PHE A 330 2.96 25.77 -24.32
C PHE A 330 3.75 26.74 -23.43
N LEU A 331 4.98 27.08 -23.85
CA LEU A 331 5.82 27.99 -23.06
C LEU A 331 5.34 29.45 -23.16
N ASN A 332 4.84 29.85 -24.32
CA ASN A 332 4.33 31.19 -24.66
C ASN A 332 3.25 31.04 -25.75
N GLU A 333 2.39 32.05 -25.91
CA GLU A 333 1.28 32.02 -26.89
C GLU A 333 1.81 31.92 -28.33
N TYR A 334 2.97 32.52 -28.63
CA TYR A 334 3.64 32.36 -29.92
C TYR A 334 3.81 30.89 -30.34
N PHE A 335 4.21 30.00 -29.43
CA PHE A 335 4.40 28.58 -29.76
C PHE A 335 3.08 27.87 -30.04
N ARG A 336 2.01 28.29 -29.35
CA ARG A 336 0.66 27.80 -29.58
C ARG A 336 0.15 28.23 -30.97
N ASP A 337 0.33 29.49 -31.33
CA ASP A 337 -0.18 30.03 -32.61
C ASP A 337 0.47 29.37 -33.83
N ILE A 338 1.76 29.03 -33.72
CA ILE A 338 2.48 28.34 -34.79
C ILE A 338 2.34 26.82 -34.73
N TYR A 339 1.74 26.25 -33.68
CA TYR A 339 1.72 24.80 -33.44
C TYR A 339 1.09 24.07 -34.62
N GLU A 340 -0.15 24.39 -34.97
CA GLU A 340 -0.91 23.75 -36.06
C GLU A 340 -0.19 23.82 -37.42
N LYS A 341 0.44 24.97 -37.70
CA LYS A 341 1.24 25.15 -38.92
C LYS A 341 2.50 24.28 -38.89
N SER A 342 3.15 24.19 -37.73
CA SER A 342 4.35 23.39 -37.52
C SER A 342 4.06 21.89 -37.60
N VAL A 343 2.84 21.48 -37.23
CA VAL A 343 2.36 20.09 -37.30
C VAL A 343 1.51 19.77 -38.55
N SER A 344 1.58 20.62 -39.57
CA SER A 344 0.74 20.48 -40.77
C SER A 344 1.19 19.39 -41.75
N SER A 345 2.41 18.84 -41.62
CA SER A 345 2.96 17.88 -42.58
C SER A 345 3.67 16.70 -41.92
N LEU A 346 2.91 15.66 -41.54
CA LEU A 346 3.50 14.40 -41.10
C LEU A 346 4.44 13.83 -42.19
N PRO A 347 5.55 13.17 -41.83
CA PRO A 347 6.05 12.91 -40.47
C PRO A 347 6.92 14.04 -39.88
N TYR A 348 7.16 15.14 -40.62
CA TYR A 348 8.15 16.15 -40.27
C TYR A 348 7.54 17.36 -39.54
N VAL A 349 8.22 17.85 -38.51
CA VAL A 349 7.86 19.11 -37.85
C VAL A 349 8.42 20.29 -38.66
N LYS A 350 7.54 21.16 -39.16
CA LYS A 350 7.90 22.40 -39.89
C LYS A 350 8.19 23.55 -38.93
N SER A 351 9.24 23.42 -38.12
CA SER A 351 9.70 24.45 -37.21
C SER A 351 11.22 24.64 -37.29
N GLY A 352 11.66 25.89 -37.37
CA GLY A 352 13.08 26.28 -37.28
C GLY A 352 13.55 26.53 -35.84
N ILE A 353 12.67 26.31 -34.86
CA ILE A 353 12.92 26.61 -33.45
C ILE A 353 13.70 25.45 -32.82
N THR A 354 14.66 25.79 -31.97
CA THR A 354 15.33 24.81 -31.09
C THR A 354 15.55 25.41 -29.72
N ILE A 355 14.86 24.88 -28.71
CA ILE A 355 15.09 25.24 -27.30
C ILE A 355 16.39 24.60 -26.83
N ASN A 356 17.34 25.42 -26.39
CA ASN A 356 18.66 24.98 -25.92
C ASN A 356 18.68 24.74 -24.42
N ARG A 357 18.00 25.61 -23.66
CA ARG A 357 18.01 25.63 -22.20
C ARG A 357 16.64 26.00 -21.67
N ILE A 358 16.23 25.35 -20.60
CA ILE A 358 14.98 25.64 -19.89
C ILE A 358 15.15 25.34 -18.40
N GLU A 359 14.63 26.23 -17.57
CA GLU A 359 14.45 26.04 -16.13
C GLU A 359 12.97 26.12 -15.82
N VAL A 360 12.45 25.12 -15.10
CA VAL A 360 11.03 24.96 -14.78
C VAL A 360 10.87 25.06 -13.28
N TRP A 361 10.05 26.00 -12.83
CA TRP A 361 9.85 26.31 -11.42
C TRP A 361 8.41 26.02 -11.02
N VAL A 362 8.24 25.32 -9.91
CA VAL A 362 6.94 24.94 -9.37
C VAL A 362 6.81 25.34 -7.89
N THR A 363 5.58 25.60 -7.45
CA THR A 363 5.29 25.81 -6.02
C THR A 363 5.81 24.65 -5.16
N ASN A 364 6.47 24.99 -4.06
CA ASN A 364 7.08 24.00 -3.17
C ASN A 364 6.14 23.61 -2.03
N LYS A 365 5.43 22.49 -2.19
CA LYS A 365 4.53 21.97 -1.14
C LYS A 365 5.17 20.97 -0.18
N ARG A 366 6.29 20.37 -0.58
CA ARG A 366 6.91 19.25 0.14
C ARG A 366 8.00 19.69 1.12
N GLY A 367 8.22 21.01 1.26
CA GLY A 367 9.23 21.57 2.15
C GLY A 367 10.67 21.18 1.76
N ASN A 368 10.92 20.83 0.50
CA ASN A 368 12.27 20.59 0.00
C ASN A 368 12.84 21.91 -0.52
N TYR A 369 13.81 22.48 0.21
CA TYR A 369 14.39 23.78 -0.10
C TYR A 369 15.69 23.70 -0.92
N ASP A 370 16.05 22.52 -1.43
CA ASP A 370 17.24 22.35 -2.27
C ASP A 370 17.12 23.21 -3.53
N GLN A 371 18.07 24.14 -3.70
CA GLN A 371 18.10 25.14 -4.79
C GLN A 371 16.82 25.98 -4.91
N ALA A 372 16.05 26.12 -3.83
CA ALA A 372 14.81 26.89 -3.85
C ALA A 372 15.07 28.39 -4.08
N ARG A 373 14.22 29.04 -4.87
CA ARG A 373 14.32 30.46 -5.20
C ARG A 373 12.99 31.16 -5.04
N ASN A 374 13.03 32.42 -4.65
CA ASN A 374 11.86 33.28 -4.78
C ASN A 374 11.65 33.60 -6.26
N VAL A 375 10.42 33.52 -6.71
CA VAL A 375 10.05 33.73 -8.10
C VAL A 375 8.86 34.68 -8.16
N VAL A 376 8.91 35.63 -9.10
CA VAL A 376 7.76 36.41 -9.55
C VAL A 376 7.57 36.09 -11.03
N ALA A 377 6.48 35.40 -11.33
CA ALA A 377 6.17 34.96 -12.68
C ALA A 377 5.08 35.83 -13.28
N PHE A 378 5.25 36.29 -14.52
CA PHE A 378 4.34 37.21 -15.19
C PHE A 378 3.66 36.56 -16.39
N ALA A 379 2.37 36.82 -16.57
CA ALA A 379 1.57 36.30 -17.67
C ALA A 379 2.04 36.84 -19.02
N ASP A 380 2.29 38.15 -19.14
CA ASP A 380 2.69 38.79 -20.39
C ASP A 380 4.21 38.79 -20.63
N MET A 381 5.00 38.03 -19.85
CA MET A 381 6.46 37.96 -20.06
C MET A 381 6.78 37.44 -21.46
N GLY A 382 7.53 38.24 -22.21
CA GLY A 382 7.96 37.88 -23.57
C GLY A 382 6.85 37.78 -24.61
N GLU A 383 5.63 38.26 -24.32
CA GLU A 383 4.53 38.30 -25.29
C GLU A 383 4.54 39.61 -26.08
N LYS A 384 4.41 39.51 -27.41
CA LYS A 384 4.29 40.69 -28.30
C LYS A 384 2.88 40.86 -28.85
N ASP A 385 2.29 39.78 -29.38
CA ASP A 385 0.96 39.82 -29.99
C ASP A 385 -0.18 39.56 -28.98
N HIS A 386 0.10 38.79 -27.92
CA HIS A 386 -0.87 38.41 -26.88
C HIS A 386 -0.59 39.11 -25.55
N ILE A 387 -0.65 40.44 -25.55
CA ILE A 387 -0.50 41.26 -24.34
C ILE A 387 -1.88 41.48 -23.72
N ASN A 388 -2.09 40.97 -22.52
CA ASN A 388 -3.40 41.02 -21.87
C ASN A 388 -3.57 42.28 -21.01
N ASN A 389 -2.52 42.71 -20.33
CA ASN A 389 -2.57 43.92 -19.53
C ASN A 389 -2.24 45.16 -20.37
N SER A 390 -3.17 46.12 -20.40
CA SER A 390 -3.05 47.35 -21.19
C SER A 390 -1.91 48.29 -20.79
N ILE A 391 -1.28 48.09 -19.63
CA ILE A 391 -0.10 48.87 -19.24
C ILE A 391 1.15 48.49 -20.05
N TRP A 392 1.15 47.29 -20.66
CA TRP A 392 2.24 46.81 -21.48
C TRP A 392 2.01 47.12 -22.96
N SER A 393 3.09 47.41 -23.66
CA SER A 393 3.10 47.68 -25.09
C SER A 393 4.23 46.91 -25.75
N ALA A 394 3.96 46.37 -26.94
CA ALA A 394 4.98 45.74 -27.77
C ALA A 394 6.11 46.73 -28.10
N THR A 395 7.35 46.27 -27.99
CA THR A 395 8.56 47.08 -28.21
C THR A 395 9.35 46.63 -29.43
N THR A 396 9.10 45.43 -29.95
CA THR A 396 9.73 44.92 -31.17
C THR A 396 8.70 44.63 -32.26
N ALA A 397 9.12 44.74 -33.52
CA ALA A 397 8.29 44.35 -34.66
C ALA A 397 8.19 42.82 -34.83
N SER A 398 9.15 42.08 -34.25
CA SER A 398 9.30 40.63 -34.38
C SER A 398 8.29 39.89 -33.50
N PRO A 399 7.55 38.88 -34.02
CA PRO A 399 6.60 38.08 -33.22
C PRO A 399 7.26 37.12 -32.22
N GLN A 400 8.58 36.92 -32.32
CA GLN A 400 9.33 35.98 -31.51
C GLN A 400 9.32 36.36 -30.02
N PRO A 401 9.02 35.42 -29.11
CA PRO A 401 9.02 35.70 -27.69
C PRO A 401 10.44 35.94 -27.18
N GLN A 402 10.64 37.04 -26.48
CA GLN A 402 11.92 37.48 -25.92
C GLN A 402 11.69 38.51 -24.82
N ASN A 403 12.63 38.68 -23.90
CA ASN A 403 12.48 39.59 -22.76
C ASN A 403 12.13 41.04 -23.14
N ASN A 404 12.56 41.51 -24.32
CA ASN A 404 12.24 42.84 -24.86
C ASN A 404 11.14 42.81 -25.93
N ALA A 405 10.31 41.76 -25.98
CA ALA A 405 9.16 41.67 -26.88
C ALA A 405 8.13 42.77 -26.58
N ASN A 406 7.96 43.07 -25.29
CA ASN A 406 7.22 44.20 -24.76
C ASN A 406 8.05 44.95 -23.71
N ASN A 407 7.49 46.03 -23.17
CA ASN A 407 8.11 46.84 -22.13
C ASN A 407 8.01 46.26 -20.70
N LEU A 408 7.37 45.11 -20.47
CA LEU A 408 7.16 44.55 -19.11
C LEU A 408 8.48 44.35 -18.39
N TYR A 409 9.39 43.57 -18.98
CA TYR A 409 10.65 43.20 -18.30
C TYR A 409 11.52 44.42 -17.98
N SER A 410 11.64 45.37 -18.91
CA SER A 410 12.41 46.59 -18.68
C SER A 410 11.77 47.47 -17.60
N THR A 411 10.45 47.67 -17.65
CA THR A 411 9.71 48.48 -16.67
C THR A 411 9.77 47.86 -15.26
N ILE A 412 9.58 46.55 -15.11
CA ILE A 412 9.67 45.91 -13.79
C ILE A 412 11.09 46.06 -13.22
N LYS A 413 12.14 45.92 -14.05
CA LYS A 413 13.52 46.11 -13.59
C LYS A 413 13.87 47.55 -13.23
N SER A 414 13.42 48.53 -14.02
CA SER A 414 13.82 49.94 -13.83
C SER A 414 12.92 50.70 -12.85
N THR A 415 11.62 50.49 -12.92
CA THR A 415 10.60 51.30 -12.23
C THR A 415 10.11 50.63 -10.95
N TYR A 416 10.14 49.29 -10.91
CA TYR A 416 9.66 48.50 -9.76
C TYR A 416 10.73 47.54 -9.19
N PRO A 417 11.98 48.00 -8.93
CA PRO A 417 13.05 47.12 -8.44
C PRO A 417 12.76 46.50 -7.08
N ALA A 418 11.84 47.09 -6.29
CA ALA A 418 11.37 46.52 -5.02
C ALA A 418 10.70 45.14 -5.18
N ALA A 419 10.19 44.80 -6.37
CA ALA A 419 9.61 43.48 -6.66
C ALA A 419 10.65 42.34 -6.63
N ARG A 420 11.95 42.66 -6.54
CA ARG A 420 13.01 41.69 -6.26
C ARG A 420 12.96 41.15 -4.83
N ASP A 421 12.41 41.92 -3.89
CA ASP A 421 12.06 41.43 -2.57
C ASP A 421 10.65 40.82 -2.60
N ILE A 422 10.58 39.50 -2.42
CA ILE A 422 9.33 38.74 -2.50
C ILE A 422 8.27 39.25 -1.50
N SER A 423 8.70 39.82 -0.37
CA SER A 423 7.81 40.38 0.65
C SER A 423 7.14 41.67 0.19
N GLN A 424 7.79 42.43 -0.71
CA GLN A 424 7.32 43.73 -1.21
C GLN A 424 6.51 43.63 -2.50
N VAL A 425 6.51 42.47 -3.19
CA VAL A 425 5.84 42.28 -4.49
C VAL A 425 4.38 42.74 -4.48
N THR A 426 3.61 42.28 -3.49
CA THR A 426 2.18 42.61 -3.40
C THR A 426 1.94 44.11 -3.21
N ALA A 427 2.76 44.78 -2.40
CA ALA A 427 2.67 46.22 -2.19
C ALA A 427 3.11 47.00 -3.44
N THR A 428 4.19 46.55 -4.10
CA THR A 428 4.79 47.17 -5.29
C THR A 428 3.82 47.19 -6.48
N PHE A 429 3.03 46.13 -6.66
CA PHE A 429 2.11 46.00 -7.79
C PHE A 429 0.66 46.37 -7.49
N SER A 430 0.38 46.80 -6.25
CA SER A 430 -0.96 47.23 -5.84
C SER A 430 -1.50 48.34 -6.75
N GLY A 431 -2.67 48.10 -7.36
CA GLY A 431 -3.33 49.04 -8.26
C GLY A 431 -2.75 49.11 -9.69
N ILE A 432 -1.72 48.32 -9.99
CA ILE A 432 -1.06 48.29 -11.32
C ILE A 432 -1.30 46.94 -12.01
N MET A 433 -1.17 45.84 -11.26
CA MET A 433 -1.39 44.48 -11.73
C MET A 433 -2.18 43.67 -10.71
N ALA A 434 -2.97 42.71 -11.19
CA ALA A 434 -3.74 41.79 -10.39
C ALA A 434 -2.99 40.47 -10.14
N SER A 435 -2.81 40.12 -8.86
CA SER A 435 -2.29 38.80 -8.46
C SER A 435 -3.22 37.68 -8.93
N GLY A 436 -2.66 36.59 -9.45
CA GLY A 436 -3.40 35.44 -9.96
C GLY A 436 -3.92 35.59 -11.40
N GLN A 437 -3.76 36.77 -12.01
CA GLN A 437 -4.05 37.01 -13.43
C GLN A 437 -2.81 37.52 -14.17
N ASP A 438 -2.28 38.67 -13.75
CA ASP A 438 -1.10 39.30 -14.37
C ASP A 438 0.21 38.69 -13.88
N TYR A 439 0.27 38.33 -12.60
CA TYR A 439 1.46 37.76 -11.99
C TYR A 439 1.11 36.78 -10.85
N GLU A 440 2.07 35.91 -10.56
CA GLU A 440 2.07 35.04 -9.38
C GLU A 440 3.40 35.17 -8.65
N LYS A 441 3.35 35.21 -7.32
CA LYS A 441 4.54 35.16 -6.48
C LYS A 441 4.68 33.78 -5.85
N MET A 442 5.88 33.22 -5.89
CA MET A 442 6.19 31.94 -5.26
C MET A 442 7.39 32.13 -4.34
N GLU A 443 7.15 31.96 -3.04
CA GLU A 443 8.21 31.90 -2.04
C GLU A 443 8.82 30.49 -2.04
N SER A 444 10.16 30.43 -2.08
CA SER A 444 10.91 29.17 -2.10
C SER A 444 10.43 28.16 -3.15
N ALA A 445 10.14 28.63 -4.38
CA ALA A 445 9.81 27.78 -5.50
C ALA A 445 10.90 26.73 -5.76
N ARG A 446 10.48 25.52 -6.13
CA ARG A 446 11.38 24.40 -6.41
C ARG A 446 11.74 24.38 -7.89
N LEU A 447 13.03 24.26 -8.19
CA LEU A 447 13.50 23.91 -9.52
C LEU A 447 13.15 22.45 -9.81
N MET A 448 12.37 22.23 -10.85
CA MET A 448 11.99 20.89 -11.29
C MET A 448 13.19 20.22 -11.96
N SER A 449 13.44 18.96 -11.61
CA SER A 449 14.49 18.16 -12.23
C SER A 449 14.14 17.84 -13.68
N PRO A 450 15.10 17.80 -14.62
CA PRO A 450 14.87 17.35 -16.00
C PRO A 450 14.26 15.94 -16.10
N SER A 451 14.34 15.13 -15.04
CA SER A 451 13.70 13.81 -15.00
C SER A 451 12.19 13.85 -14.77
N GLU A 452 11.63 14.98 -14.33
CA GLU A 452 10.21 15.14 -13.96
C GLU A 452 9.36 15.69 -15.11
N TYR A 453 9.98 16.13 -16.20
CA TYR A 453 9.29 16.69 -17.38
C TYR A 453 10.00 16.32 -18.68
N ILE A 454 9.29 16.50 -19.79
CA ILE A 454 9.80 16.38 -21.17
C ILE A 454 9.50 17.68 -21.89
N VAL A 455 10.46 18.19 -22.66
CA VAL A 455 10.29 19.41 -23.47
C VAL A 455 10.39 19.06 -24.93
N ASN A 456 9.38 19.46 -25.70
CA ASN A 456 9.48 19.41 -27.15
C ASN A 456 10.22 20.65 -27.64
N THR A 457 11.52 20.48 -27.90
CA THR A 457 12.44 21.59 -28.23
C THR A 457 12.13 22.26 -29.57
N LYS A 458 11.33 21.62 -30.43
CA LYS A 458 10.95 22.13 -31.76
C LYS A 458 9.59 22.83 -31.77
N LEU A 459 8.65 22.37 -30.95
CA LEU A 459 7.28 22.87 -30.90
C LEU A 459 7.02 23.82 -29.71
N GLY A 460 7.92 23.89 -28.74
CA GLY A 460 7.83 24.88 -27.66
C GLY A 460 6.74 24.60 -26.64
N TYR A 461 6.62 23.33 -26.23
CA TYR A 461 5.75 22.92 -25.12
C TYR A 461 6.49 22.00 -24.14
N ILE A 462 6.00 21.98 -22.90
CA ILE A 462 6.44 21.12 -21.82
C ILE A 462 5.34 20.12 -21.46
N SER A 463 5.73 18.87 -21.20
CA SER A 463 4.87 17.81 -20.71
C SER A 463 5.43 17.28 -19.41
N LEU A 464 4.66 17.39 -18.33
CA LEU A 464 5.07 16.94 -17.01
C LEU A 464 4.80 15.43 -16.89
N LYS A 465 5.65 14.70 -16.17
CA LYS A 465 5.42 13.27 -15.87
C LYS A 465 4.40 13.05 -14.75
N SER A 466 4.05 14.12 -14.06
CA SER A 466 3.02 14.09 -13.03
C SER A 466 2.16 15.34 -13.18
N LYS A 467 0.85 15.13 -13.16
CA LYS A 467 -0.14 16.21 -13.21
C LYS A 467 0.05 17.15 -12.03
N LEU A 468 0.04 18.46 -12.30
CA LEU A 468 0.06 19.48 -11.27
C LEU A 468 -1.28 19.54 -10.54
N GLN A 469 -1.21 19.81 -9.24
CA GLN A 469 -2.39 20.14 -8.46
C GLN A 469 -3.01 21.45 -8.95
N SER A 470 -4.31 21.62 -8.75
CA SER A 470 -5.04 22.77 -9.26
C SER A 470 -4.47 24.10 -8.76
N ASP A 471 -3.99 24.14 -7.52
CA ASP A 471 -3.41 25.30 -6.83
C ASP A 471 -1.88 25.45 -7.00
N GLU A 472 -1.21 24.55 -7.72
CA GLU A 472 0.22 24.69 -8.01
C GLU A 472 0.47 25.66 -9.16
N VAL A 473 1.45 26.54 -8.98
CA VAL A 473 1.91 27.49 -9.99
C VAL A 473 3.06 26.89 -10.79
N LEU A 474 3.07 27.09 -12.11
CA LEU A 474 4.16 26.69 -13.01
C LEU A 474 4.73 27.92 -13.71
N ALA A 475 6.03 28.12 -13.60
CA ALA A 475 6.76 29.18 -14.27
C ALA A 475 8.00 28.65 -14.98
N VAL A 476 8.44 29.32 -16.04
CA VAL A 476 9.57 28.91 -16.86
C VAL A 476 10.49 30.08 -17.20
N ALA A 477 11.78 29.78 -17.33
CA ALA A 477 12.74 30.57 -18.09
C ALA A 477 13.35 29.68 -19.16
N TYR A 478 13.50 30.19 -20.38
CA TYR A 478 14.05 29.40 -21.47
C TYR A 478 14.81 30.26 -22.49
N GLU A 479 15.71 29.58 -23.19
CA GLU A 479 16.50 30.12 -24.29
C GLU A 479 16.32 29.22 -25.51
N TYR A 480 16.09 29.83 -26.66
CA TYR A 480 15.94 29.12 -27.92
C TYR A 480 16.65 29.83 -29.07
N LYS A 481 16.93 29.07 -30.13
CA LYS A 481 17.45 29.56 -31.40
C LYS A 481 16.39 29.50 -32.48
N LEU A 482 16.36 30.53 -33.31
CA LEU A 482 15.60 30.58 -34.54
C LEU A 482 16.44 31.32 -35.59
N ASP A 483 16.63 30.70 -36.76
CA ASP A 483 17.37 31.27 -37.89
C ASP A 483 18.76 31.84 -37.51
N GLY A 484 19.45 31.16 -36.59
CA GLY A 484 20.79 31.54 -36.11
C GLY A 484 20.82 32.60 -35.00
N SER A 485 19.69 33.22 -34.67
CA SER A 485 19.56 34.19 -33.56
C SER A 485 19.11 33.50 -32.26
N THR A 486 19.67 33.92 -31.14
CA THR A 486 19.31 33.42 -29.80
C THR A 486 18.34 34.39 -29.13
N TYR A 487 17.28 33.85 -28.55
CA TYR A 487 16.24 34.57 -27.84
C TYR A 487 16.07 33.99 -26.44
N GLN A 488 15.81 34.85 -25.46
CA GLN A 488 15.62 34.46 -24.06
C GLN A 488 14.35 35.07 -23.50
N VAL A 489 13.61 34.27 -22.73
CA VAL A 489 12.44 34.68 -21.96
C VAL A 489 12.63 34.28 -20.50
N GLY A 490 12.41 35.25 -19.60
CA GLY A 490 12.69 35.13 -18.18
C GLY A 490 14.17 35.21 -17.84
N GLU A 491 14.48 34.95 -16.57
CA GLU A 491 15.82 34.97 -16.00
C GLU A 491 16.23 33.59 -15.50
N PHE A 492 17.44 33.16 -15.81
CA PHE A 492 17.97 31.91 -15.27
C PHE A 492 18.53 32.12 -13.86
N SER A 493 18.44 31.08 -13.04
CA SER A 493 18.94 31.11 -11.66
C SER A 493 20.43 31.41 -11.52
N ALA A 494 21.23 31.08 -12.55
CA ALA A 494 22.66 31.33 -12.61
C ALA A 494 23.02 32.81 -12.82
N ASP A 495 22.11 33.59 -13.41
CA ASP A 495 22.35 34.99 -13.80
C ASP A 495 21.92 35.98 -12.70
N VAL A 496 21.19 35.51 -11.68
CA VAL A 496 20.60 36.32 -10.62
C VAL A 496 21.00 35.76 -9.26
N SER A 497 21.61 36.58 -8.40
CA SER A 497 21.95 36.18 -7.02
C SER A 497 20.70 35.90 -6.19
N ALA A 498 20.70 34.86 -5.35
CA ALA A 498 19.54 34.50 -4.53
C ALA A 498 19.27 35.49 -3.39
N SER A 499 20.32 36.09 -2.82
CA SER A 499 20.21 37.05 -1.72
C SER A 499 19.80 38.41 -2.25
N TYR A 500 18.65 38.93 -1.79
CA TYR A 500 18.26 40.30 -2.09
C TYR A 500 19.15 41.30 -1.32
N ASN A 501 19.77 42.25 -2.02
CA ASN A 501 20.54 43.34 -1.42
C ASN A 501 19.96 44.70 -1.83
N SER A 502 19.22 45.34 -0.93
CA SER A 502 18.61 46.66 -1.13
C SER A 502 19.63 47.80 -1.21
N SER A 503 20.86 47.58 -0.76
CA SER A 503 21.96 48.55 -0.78
C SER A 503 22.85 48.43 -2.03
N ASN A 504 22.49 47.57 -2.98
CA ASN A 504 23.27 47.42 -4.20
C ASN A 504 23.15 48.68 -5.07
N SER A 505 24.29 49.35 -5.30
CA SER A 505 24.37 50.56 -6.11
C SER A 505 24.35 50.30 -7.62
N ASP A 506 24.48 49.04 -8.04
CA ASP A 506 24.29 48.63 -9.42
C ASP A 506 22.90 47.99 -9.62
N PRO A 507 21.90 48.73 -10.15
CA PRO A 507 20.58 48.19 -10.46
C PRO A 507 20.61 47.12 -11.57
N ALA A 508 21.73 46.94 -12.30
CA ALA A 508 21.89 45.88 -13.30
C ALA A 508 22.32 44.53 -12.68
N ALA A 509 22.92 44.53 -11.49
CA ALA A 509 23.30 43.31 -10.77
C ALA A 509 22.04 42.68 -10.13
N ALA A 510 21.35 41.84 -10.89
CA ALA A 510 20.11 41.19 -10.49
C ALA A 510 20.31 40.33 -9.22
N SER A 511 19.55 40.65 -8.17
CA SER A 511 19.59 39.93 -6.89
C SER A 511 18.19 39.78 -6.31
N GLY A 512 17.91 38.69 -5.61
CA GLY A 512 16.60 38.36 -5.03
C GLY A 512 15.74 37.45 -5.91
N ALA A 513 14.46 37.80 -6.05
CA ALA A 513 13.46 37.03 -6.78
C ALA A 513 13.73 37.01 -8.29
N LEU A 514 13.53 35.84 -8.91
CA LEU A 514 13.63 35.64 -10.37
C LEU A 514 12.38 36.15 -11.07
N PHE A 515 12.55 36.84 -12.20
CA PHE A 515 11.44 37.23 -13.06
C PHE A 515 11.26 36.23 -14.21
N LEU A 516 10.15 35.50 -14.20
CA LEU A 516 9.91 34.37 -15.09
C LEU A 516 8.64 34.54 -15.92
N LYS A 517 8.47 33.69 -16.94
CA LYS A 517 7.20 33.52 -17.64
C LYS A 517 6.27 32.63 -16.82
N LEU A 518 5.08 33.12 -16.53
CA LEU A 518 4.01 32.34 -15.92
C LEU A 518 3.33 31.47 -16.98
N VAL A 519 3.25 30.17 -16.74
CA VAL A 519 2.63 29.18 -17.64
C VAL A 519 1.31 28.66 -17.08
N LYS A 520 1.25 28.43 -15.76
CA LYS A 520 0.02 28.10 -15.04
C LYS A 520 -0.09 28.92 -13.76
N PRO A 521 -1.15 29.72 -13.56
CA PRO A 521 -1.44 30.39 -12.30
C PRO A 521 -2.05 29.41 -11.26
N ALA A 522 -2.17 29.85 -10.00
CA ALA A 522 -2.78 29.03 -8.95
C ALA A 522 -4.28 28.80 -9.20
N SER A 523 -4.95 29.70 -9.93
CA SER A 523 -6.34 29.55 -10.34
C SER A 523 -6.47 29.61 -11.86
N LEU A 524 -6.36 28.45 -12.51
CA LEU A 524 -6.53 28.33 -13.97
C LEU A 524 -8.01 28.15 -14.31
N SER A 525 -8.62 29.19 -14.89
CA SER A 525 -10.02 29.19 -15.35
C SER A 525 -10.10 29.65 -16.82
N PRO A 526 -11.21 29.40 -17.54
CA PRO A 526 -11.39 29.87 -18.92
C PRO A 526 -11.25 31.38 -19.14
N ASN A 527 -11.44 32.17 -18.07
CA ASN A 527 -11.26 33.62 -18.11
C ASN A 527 -9.83 34.07 -17.80
N SER A 528 -8.93 33.14 -17.45
CA SER A 528 -7.52 33.44 -17.20
C SER A 528 -6.79 33.71 -18.51
N TYR A 529 -5.88 34.69 -18.50
CA TYR A 529 -5.00 35.01 -19.63
C TYR A 529 -4.19 33.81 -20.13
N LEU A 530 -3.90 32.85 -19.25
CA LEU A 530 -3.05 31.70 -19.54
C LEU A 530 -3.84 30.42 -19.83
N TRP A 531 -5.18 30.49 -19.92
CA TRP A 531 -6.03 29.34 -20.23
C TRP A 531 -5.63 28.62 -21.52
N ASN A 532 -5.16 29.40 -22.50
CA ASN A 532 -4.82 28.92 -23.82
C ASN A 532 -3.47 28.21 -23.88
N LEU A 533 -2.56 28.49 -22.95
CA LEU A 533 -1.26 27.80 -22.85
C LEU A 533 -1.41 26.32 -22.48
N MET A 534 -2.45 25.93 -21.74
CA MET A 534 -2.70 24.52 -21.45
C MET A 534 -3.18 23.80 -22.71
N MET A 535 -2.46 22.75 -23.11
CA MET A 535 -2.82 21.87 -24.22
C MET A 535 -4.04 21.01 -23.84
N LYS A 536 -4.96 20.83 -24.79
CA LYS A 536 -6.24 20.12 -24.60
C LYS A 536 -6.44 19.00 -25.62
N ASN A 537 -5.35 18.59 -26.27
CA ASN A 537 -5.30 17.61 -27.35
C ASN A 537 -4.42 16.39 -27.02
N VAL A 538 -4.07 16.19 -25.75
CA VAL A 538 -3.26 15.07 -25.28
C VAL A 538 -4.11 14.19 -24.37
N TYR A 539 -4.06 12.87 -24.58
CA TYR A 539 -4.88 11.89 -23.88
C TYR A 539 -4.00 10.76 -23.33
N SER A 540 -4.10 10.47 -22.04
CA SER A 540 -3.39 9.34 -21.43
C SER A 540 -4.07 8.02 -21.76
N LEU A 541 -3.30 7.05 -22.26
CA LEU A 541 -3.76 5.68 -22.47
C LEU A 541 -3.56 4.79 -21.22
N GLY A 542 -3.07 5.35 -20.11
CA GLY A 542 -2.84 4.61 -18.85
C GLY A 542 -1.70 3.58 -18.90
N SER A 543 -0.90 3.55 -19.96
CA SER A 543 0.25 2.65 -20.13
C SER A 543 1.45 3.38 -20.70
N SER A 544 2.60 3.22 -20.04
CA SER A 544 3.89 3.81 -20.45
C SER A 544 4.65 2.96 -21.48
N GLN A 545 4.08 1.84 -21.95
CA GLN A 545 4.73 0.93 -22.89
C GLN A 545 3.82 0.61 -24.08
N ILE A 546 3.49 1.64 -24.84
CA ILE A 546 2.70 1.49 -26.07
C ILE A 546 3.64 1.12 -27.22
N GLN A 547 3.38 -0.01 -27.86
CA GLN A 547 4.13 -0.44 -29.04
C GLN A 547 3.40 0.02 -30.31
N PRO A 548 4.11 0.53 -31.34
CA PRO A 548 3.48 0.86 -32.62
C PRO A 548 2.79 -0.35 -33.27
N THR A 549 3.40 -1.53 -33.10
CA THR A 549 2.87 -2.79 -33.63
C THR A 549 1.56 -3.14 -32.94
N ASN A 550 0.51 -3.39 -33.73
CA ASN A 550 -0.86 -3.69 -33.25
C ASN A 550 -1.52 -2.56 -32.44
N PHE A 551 -0.98 -1.34 -32.48
CA PHE A 551 -1.71 -0.17 -31.99
C PHE A 551 -2.84 0.17 -32.96
N LEU A 552 -4.07 0.23 -32.44
CA LEU A 552 -5.24 0.60 -33.21
C LEU A 552 -6.03 1.64 -32.44
N LEU A 553 -6.05 2.86 -32.97
CA LEU A 553 -6.85 3.97 -32.46
C LEU A 553 -7.89 4.34 -33.52
N ASN A 554 -9.15 4.40 -33.10
CA ASN A 554 -10.26 4.88 -33.91
C ASN A 554 -10.96 6.01 -33.16
N ILE A 555 -11.38 7.03 -33.91
CA ILE A 555 -12.29 8.05 -33.40
C ILE A 555 -13.70 7.62 -33.80
N ALA A 556 -14.55 7.43 -32.80
CA ALA A 556 -15.93 7.09 -32.98
C ALA A 556 -16.84 8.22 -32.50
N TYR A 557 -17.98 8.35 -33.17
CA TYR A 557 -19.11 9.17 -32.78
C TYR A 557 -20.21 8.24 -32.28
N GLN A 558 -20.76 8.55 -31.11
CA GLN A 558 -21.90 7.81 -30.58
C GLN A 558 -23.16 8.24 -31.31
N ASN A 559 -23.80 7.32 -32.04
CA ASN A 559 -25.03 7.58 -32.78
C ASN A 559 -26.16 6.67 -32.30
N ASP A 560 -27.09 7.25 -31.55
CA ASP A 560 -28.22 6.54 -30.96
C ASP A 560 -29.28 6.10 -31.99
N THR A 561 -29.18 6.54 -33.25
CA THR A 561 -30.19 6.32 -34.30
C THR A 561 -29.88 5.11 -35.18
N THR A 562 -28.61 4.69 -35.29
CA THR A 562 -28.16 3.69 -36.29
C THR A 562 -28.14 2.23 -35.83
N GLY A 563 -28.55 1.92 -34.60
CA GLY A 563 -28.54 0.55 -34.05
C GLY A 563 -27.14 0.00 -33.70
N THR A 564 -26.08 0.62 -34.21
CA THR A 564 -24.69 0.53 -33.72
C THR A 564 -24.35 1.73 -32.84
N THR A 565 -23.91 1.49 -31.60
CA THR A 565 -23.58 2.53 -30.62
C THR A 565 -22.46 3.46 -31.10
N TYR A 566 -21.48 2.96 -31.88
CA TYR A 566 -20.31 3.73 -32.31
C TYR A 566 -20.11 3.66 -33.83
N VAL A 567 -20.03 4.82 -34.48
CA VAL A 567 -19.71 4.95 -35.92
C VAL A 567 -18.46 5.80 -36.10
N ASN A 568 -17.59 5.47 -37.08
CA ASN A 568 -16.33 6.19 -37.31
C ASN A 568 -16.44 7.33 -38.36
N TYR A 569 -17.66 7.75 -38.68
CA TYR A 569 -17.98 8.83 -39.61
C TYR A 569 -19.24 9.57 -39.13
N LEU A 570 -19.46 10.79 -39.62
CA LEU A 570 -20.74 11.49 -39.44
C LEU A 570 -21.64 11.25 -40.65
N SER A 571 -22.94 11.07 -40.43
CA SER A 571 -23.92 10.85 -41.50
C SER A 571 -24.30 12.12 -42.27
N GLU A 572 -24.03 13.29 -41.69
CA GLU A 572 -24.53 14.57 -42.17
C GLU A 572 -23.43 15.65 -42.24
N GLY A 573 -23.70 16.73 -42.97
CA GLY A 573 -22.81 17.89 -43.08
C GLY A 573 -21.68 17.75 -44.10
N LYS A 574 -20.75 18.72 -44.10
CA LYS A 574 -19.64 18.82 -45.08
C LYS A 574 -18.63 17.66 -45.02
N ILE A 575 -18.65 16.92 -43.92
CA ILE A 575 -17.78 15.77 -43.65
C ILE A 575 -18.54 14.43 -43.67
N ALA A 576 -19.77 14.42 -44.19
CA ALA A 576 -20.60 13.23 -44.28
C ALA A 576 -19.86 12.08 -45.00
N GLY A 577 -19.91 10.89 -44.41
CA GLY A 577 -19.31 9.67 -44.95
C GLY A 577 -17.77 9.62 -44.97
N LYS A 578 -17.10 10.63 -44.39
CA LYS A 578 -15.63 10.62 -44.24
C LYS A 578 -15.23 10.03 -42.89
N GLN A 579 -14.20 9.19 -42.89
CA GLN A 579 -13.62 8.67 -41.65
C GLN A 579 -13.09 9.81 -40.77
N LEU A 580 -13.45 9.78 -39.48
CA LEU A 580 -13.11 10.84 -38.53
C LEU A 580 -11.60 11.00 -38.34
N LEU A 581 -10.82 9.91 -38.41
CA LEU A 581 -9.35 9.97 -38.39
C LEU A 581 -8.79 10.89 -39.48
N LYS A 582 -9.30 10.73 -40.71
CA LYS A 582 -8.90 11.56 -41.85
C LYS A 582 -9.37 13.01 -41.73
N VAL A 583 -10.58 13.21 -41.22
CA VAL A 583 -11.13 14.57 -40.95
C VAL A 583 -10.26 15.30 -39.91
N MET A 584 -9.81 14.60 -38.87
CA MET A 584 -8.95 15.12 -37.80
C MET A 584 -7.46 15.16 -38.18
N ASN A 585 -7.09 14.82 -39.43
CA ASN A 585 -5.71 14.82 -39.90
C ASN A 585 -4.76 13.84 -39.18
N LEU A 586 -5.30 12.78 -38.58
CA LEU A 586 -4.54 11.73 -37.86
C LEU A 586 -4.25 10.50 -38.73
N ASP A 587 -4.73 10.50 -39.97
CA ASP A 587 -4.47 9.50 -41.02
C ASP A 587 -4.10 10.25 -42.30
N ARG A 588 -2.80 10.36 -42.55
CA ARG A 588 -2.17 11.03 -43.69
C ARG A 588 -1.15 10.12 -44.37
N LEU A 589 -0.61 9.13 -43.66
CA LEU A 589 0.46 8.28 -44.14
C LEU A 589 -0.01 6.84 -44.36
N ASP A 590 0.72 6.11 -45.19
CA ASP A 590 0.55 4.66 -45.31
C ASP A 590 1.49 3.92 -44.35
N SER A 591 1.33 2.60 -44.25
CA SER A 591 2.28 1.71 -43.55
C SER A 591 3.77 1.86 -43.90
N LYS A 592 4.12 2.49 -45.03
CA LYS A 592 5.51 2.79 -45.45
C LYS A 592 5.90 4.26 -45.21
N GLN A 593 5.07 5.02 -44.48
CA GLN A 593 5.23 6.44 -44.18
C GLN A 593 5.20 7.38 -45.40
N ASN A 594 4.63 6.94 -46.53
CA ASN A 594 4.37 7.84 -47.66
C ASN A 594 3.05 8.58 -47.45
N ALA A 595 2.89 9.76 -48.06
CA ALA A 595 1.71 10.62 -47.93
C ALA A 595 0.45 10.08 -48.64
N ASN A 596 0.00 8.88 -48.26
CA ASN A 596 -1.19 8.21 -48.74
C ASN A 596 -1.99 7.68 -47.53
N PRO A 597 -3.13 8.29 -47.16
CA PRO A 597 -3.95 7.82 -46.04
C PRO A 597 -4.43 6.37 -46.25
N ASP A 598 -4.27 5.51 -45.25
CA ASP A 598 -4.64 4.08 -45.32
C ASP A 598 -5.79 3.68 -44.39
N GLY A 599 -6.41 4.65 -43.71
CA GLY A 599 -7.53 4.45 -42.80
C GLY A 599 -7.10 4.05 -41.39
N LYS A 600 -5.81 4.10 -41.07
CA LYS A 600 -5.27 3.83 -39.73
C LYS A 600 -4.67 5.09 -39.13
N PHE A 601 -4.59 5.11 -37.81
CA PHE A 601 -3.91 6.17 -37.09
C PHE A 601 -2.40 6.16 -37.37
N ASP A 602 -1.85 7.31 -37.75
CA ASP A 602 -0.42 7.51 -37.97
C ASP A 602 0.32 7.55 -36.63
N PHE A 603 0.94 6.43 -36.23
CA PHE A 603 1.77 6.37 -35.03
C PHE A 603 3.16 6.95 -35.31
N ILE A 604 3.42 8.18 -34.85
CA ILE A 604 4.70 8.88 -34.99
C ILE A 604 5.17 9.33 -33.62
N ASP A 605 6.27 8.74 -33.16
CA ASP A 605 6.89 9.04 -31.88
C ASP A 605 7.32 10.52 -31.80
N GLY A 606 7.01 11.16 -30.67
CA GLY A 606 7.29 12.57 -30.40
C GLY A 606 6.36 13.54 -31.14
N TYR A 607 5.36 13.03 -31.87
CA TYR A 607 4.45 13.84 -32.69
C TYR A 607 2.99 13.51 -32.40
N THR A 608 2.52 12.31 -32.76
CA THR A 608 1.14 11.87 -32.51
C THR A 608 1.05 10.98 -31.27
N VAL A 609 2.16 10.40 -30.84
CA VAL A 609 2.27 9.61 -29.60
C VAL A 609 3.50 10.04 -28.82
N LEU A 610 3.38 10.04 -27.48
CA LEU A 610 4.45 10.28 -26.53
C LEU A 610 4.68 9.00 -25.70
N PRO A 611 5.46 8.01 -26.18
CA PRO A 611 5.62 6.71 -25.53
C PRO A 611 6.39 6.77 -24.20
N SER A 612 7.14 7.85 -23.97
CA SER A 612 8.05 8.02 -22.83
C SER A 612 7.45 8.79 -21.65
N LEU A 613 6.17 9.18 -21.73
CA LEU A 613 5.48 9.96 -20.72
C LEU A 613 4.75 9.10 -19.68
#